data_AF-R7P7H0-F1
#
_entry.id   AF-R7P7H0-F1
#
_cell.length_a   1.000
_cell.length_b   1.000
_cell.length_c   1.000
_cell.angle_alpha   90.00
_cell.angle_beta   90.00
_cell.angle_gamma   90.00
#
_symmetry.space_group_name_H-M   'P 1'
#
loop_
_entity.id
_entity.type
_entity.pdbx_description
1 polymer ?
#
loop_
_entity_poly.entity_id
_entity_poly.type
_entity_poly.pdbx_seq_one_letter_code
_entity_poly.pdbx_strand_id
1 'polypeptide(L)'
;MKKELISALLSTTIAVNTCATNVSSKTMESEEPKEKTIVEMVDNITSLVKEYIESNPFYFNPQLEEYNFGYLKKDSDILGIKQDEVIDTIKRYQKVTVINEINNYYYVQTEDSTLGLISKENIEILPDLFVEVDITDQMVYLYKNNELVLASPCVTGMNNKHDTRIGYFSIKYKQTNTYLTGPGYRSYVNYWMPFDGGIGLHDADGWRKNYGGEIYLKNGSHGCVNTPGVAVKEIFNTVSKGTRVLVHK
;
A
#
# COMPACT_ATOMS: atom_id res chain seq x y z
N MET A 1 -16.83 1.53 -15.27
CA MET A 1 -18.10 0.85 -14.96
C MET A 1 -18.01 -0.07 -13.72
N LYS A 2 -17.66 -1.37 -13.78
CA LYS A 2 -17.67 -2.21 -12.54
C LYS A 2 -16.57 -1.87 -11.51
N LYS A 3 -15.40 -1.36 -11.92
CA LYS A 3 -14.33 -0.92 -11.00
C LYS A 3 -14.68 0.35 -10.19
N GLU A 4 -15.61 1.19 -10.64
CA GLU A 4 -15.99 2.43 -9.95
C GLU A 4 -17.02 2.19 -8.84
N LEU A 5 -17.93 1.22 -9.00
CA LEU A 5 -19.02 0.98 -8.05
C LEU A 5 -18.53 0.63 -6.63
N ILE A 6 -17.47 -0.19 -6.51
CA ILE A 6 -17.01 -0.71 -5.20
C ILE A 6 -16.23 0.37 -4.43
N SER A 7 -15.36 1.11 -5.11
CA SER A 7 -14.69 2.29 -4.53
C SER A 7 -15.69 3.41 -4.19
N ALA A 8 -16.69 3.62 -5.05
CA ALA A 8 -17.79 4.54 -4.76
C ALA A 8 -18.62 4.09 -3.56
N LEU A 9 -18.91 2.80 -3.38
CA LEU A 9 -19.68 2.30 -2.23
C LEU A 9 -18.96 2.51 -0.89
N LEU A 10 -17.65 2.23 -0.81
CA LEU A 10 -16.86 2.52 0.40
C LEU A 10 -16.81 4.03 0.70
N SER A 11 -16.47 4.85 -0.30
CA SER A 11 -16.35 6.30 -0.13
C SER A 11 -17.70 6.99 0.14
N THR A 12 -18.80 6.52 -0.46
CA THR A 12 -20.16 7.02 -0.16
C THR A 12 -20.64 6.60 1.22
N THR A 13 -20.32 5.40 1.72
CA THR A 13 -20.70 5.00 3.08
C THR A 13 -20.07 5.93 4.14
N ILE A 14 -18.81 6.34 3.93
CA ILE A 14 -18.11 7.32 4.77
C ILE A 14 -18.71 8.74 4.62
N ALA A 15 -19.02 9.16 3.38
CA ALA A 15 -19.61 10.47 3.08
C ALA A 15 -21.06 10.62 3.58
N VAL A 16 -21.87 9.57 3.55
CA VAL A 16 -23.28 9.61 3.99
C VAL A 16 -23.36 9.74 5.52
N ASN A 17 -22.52 9.05 6.29
CA ASN A 17 -22.43 9.23 7.75
C ASN A 17 -22.01 10.65 8.16
N THR A 18 -21.10 11.28 7.40
CA THR A 18 -20.68 12.67 7.63
C THR A 18 -21.69 13.70 7.13
N CYS A 19 -22.58 13.36 6.20
CA CYS A 19 -23.69 14.23 5.78
C CYS A 19 -24.89 14.14 6.74
N ALA A 20 -25.31 12.94 7.15
CA ALA A 20 -26.46 12.73 8.02
C ALA A 20 -26.33 13.44 9.38
N THR A 21 -25.13 13.44 9.95
CA THR A 21 -24.79 14.17 11.18
C THR A 21 -24.91 15.70 11.04
N ASN A 22 -24.66 16.25 9.84
CA ASN A 22 -24.79 17.69 9.57
C ASN A 22 -26.22 18.11 9.23
N VAL A 23 -27.00 17.29 8.52
CA VAL A 23 -28.37 17.61 8.09
C VAL A 23 -29.33 17.73 9.27
N SER A 24 -29.12 17.00 10.37
CA SER A 24 -29.92 17.10 11.61
C SER A 24 -29.88 18.48 12.29
N SER A 25 -29.08 19.44 11.80
CA SER A 25 -28.89 20.75 12.42
C SER A 25 -29.69 21.92 11.80
N LYS A 26 -30.42 21.70 10.71
CA LYS A 26 -31.18 22.78 10.02
C LYS A 26 -32.56 22.35 9.52
N THR A 27 -33.60 22.90 10.14
CA THR A 27 -34.99 22.87 9.68
C THR A 27 -35.46 24.28 9.27
N MET A 28 -36.16 24.41 8.13
CA MET A 28 -37.22 25.40 7.83
C MET A 28 -38.06 24.92 6.62
N GLU A 29 -39.29 25.41 6.47
CA GLU A 29 -40.42 24.77 5.77
C GLU A 29 -40.64 25.19 4.29
N SER A 30 -41.22 24.32 3.45
CA SER A 30 -42.48 24.53 2.66
C SER A 30 -42.75 23.42 1.60
N GLU A 31 -44.04 23.16 1.27
CA GLU A 31 -44.58 22.06 0.42
C GLU A 31 -44.93 22.52 -1.02
N GLU A 32 -45.17 21.72 -2.07
CA GLU A 32 -44.98 20.28 -2.43
C GLU A 32 -44.58 20.27 -3.95
N PRO A 33 -43.90 19.24 -4.50
CA PRO A 33 -44.61 18.01 -4.89
C PRO A 33 -43.93 16.73 -4.36
N LYS A 34 -44.59 15.57 -4.47
CA LYS A 34 -44.05 14.24 -4.09
C LYS A 34 -42.91 13.70 -4.96
N GLU A 35 -41.85 14.47 -5.15
CA GLU A 35 -40.53 13.85 -5.13
C GLU A 35 -40.34 13.25 -3.73
N LYS A 36 -39.88 12.00 -3.65
CA LYS A 36 -39.38 11.47 -2.36
C LYS A 36 -38.36 12.48 -1.86
N THR A 37 -38.53 12.97 -0.65
CA THR A 37 -37.58 13.93 -0.08
C THR A 37 -36.18 13.35 -0.11
N ILE A 38 -35.15 14.20 -0.25
CA ILE A 38 -33.74 13.73 -0.30
C ILE A 38 -33.44 12.83 0.91
N VAL A 39 -34.05 13.12 2.06
CA VAL A 39 -34.02 12.28 3.28
C VAL A 39 -34.59 10.88 3.03
N GLU A 40 -35.84 10.76 2.55
CA GLU A 40 -36.43 9.45 2.22
C GLU A 40 -35.64 8.68 1.15
N MET A 41 -35.01 9.37 0.20
CA MET A 41 -34.13 8.73 -0.79
C MET A 41 -32.85 8.16 -0.13
N VAL A 42 -32.21 8.94 0.74
CA VAL A 42 -31.04 8.50 1.52
C VAL A 42 -31.41 7.35 2.46
N ASP A 43 -32.54 7.40 3.14
CA ASP A 43 -33.00 6.33 4.04
C ASP A 43 -33.28 5.03 3.28
N ASN A 44 -33.92 5.10 2.10
CA ASN A 44 -34.13 3.93 1.25
C ASN A 44 -32.79 3.34 0.76
N ILE A 45 -31.83 4.17 0.36
CA ILE A 45 -30.49 3.71 -0.05
C ILE A 45 -29.77 3.05 1.13
N THR A 46 -29.77 3.70 2.31
CA THR A 46 -29.16 3.17 3.53
C THR A 46 -29.78 1.82 3.93
N SER A 47 -31.10 1.68 3.85
CA SER A 47 -31.79 0.43 4.15
C SER A 47 -31.43 -0.69 3.15
N LEU A 48 -31.38 -0.39 1.84
CA LEU A 48 -31.00 -1.37 0.82
C LEU A 48 -29.53 -1.77 0.92
N VAL A 49 -28.63 -0.82 1.22
CA VAL A 49 -27.22 -1.11 1.48
C VAL A 49 -27.08 -1.97 2.74
N LYS A 50 -27.85 -1.69 3.80
CA LYS A 50 -27.83 -2.48 5.03
C LYS A 50 -28.37 -3.90 4.83
N GLU A 51 -29.48 -4.07 4.11
CA GLU A 51 -30.02 -5.39 3.77
C GLU A 51 -29.05 -6.18 2.86
N TYR A 52 -28.36 -5.51 1.94
CA TYR A 52 -27.29 -6.11 1.15
C TYR A 52 -26.10 -6.54 2.02
N ILE A 53 -25.66 -5.70 2.95
CA ILE A 53 -24.60 -6.03 3.95
C ILE A 53 -25.01 -7.24 4.81
N GLU A 54 -26.23 -7.25 5.34
CA GLU A 54 -26.76 -8.31 6.21
C GLU A 54 -26.98 -9.64 5.46
N SER A 55 -27.34 -9.59 4.18
CA SER A 55 -27.45 -10.77 3.30
C SER A 55 -26.12 -11.19 2.66
N ASN A 56 -25.09 -10.34 2.67
CA ASN A 56 -23.75 -10.63 2.19
C ASN A 56 -22.65 -10.34 3.26
N PRO A 57 -22.75 -10.94 4.47
CA PRO A 57 -21.85 -10.67 5.59
C PRO A 57 -20.39 -11.08 5.33
N PHE A 58 -20.15 -11.86 4.29
CA PHE A 58 -18.83 -12.20 3.76
C PHE A 58 -18.01 -10.95 3.32
N TYR A 59 -18.69 -9.94 2.78
CA TYR A 59 -18.05 -8.76 2.18
C TYR A 59 -17.86 -7.62 3.17
N PHE A 60 -18.61 -7.65 4.28
CA PHE A 60 -18.69 -6.57 5.26
C PHE A 60 -18.59 -7.14 6.66
N ASN A 61 -17.37 -7.16 7.19
CA ASN A 61 -17.13 -7.39 8.61
C ASN A 61 -17.09 -6.02 9.32
N PRO A 62 -18.13 -5.60 10.06
CA PRO A 62 -18.18 -4.29 10.70
C PRO A 62 -17.21 -4.15 11.90
N GLN A 63 -16.38 -5.16 12.20
CA GLN A 63 -15.30 -5.06 13.19
C GLN A 63 -13.92 -4.83 12.58
N LEU A 64 -13.79 -4.80 11.25
CA LEU A 64 -12.59 -4.35 10.55
C LEU A 64 -12.74 -2.86 10.20
N GLU A 65 -12.55 -2.00 11.20
CA GLU A 65 -12.46 -0.54 10.99
C GLU A 65 -11.12 -0.12 10.34
N GLU A 66 -10.11 -1.00 10.34
CA GLU A 66 -8.80 -0.78 9.72
C GLU A 66 -8.44 -1.90 8.74
N TYR A 67 -8.02 -1.50 7.53
CA TYR A 67 -7.43 -2.42 6.55
C TYR A 67 -5.97 -2.71 6.91
N ASN A 68 -5.54 -3.96 6.78
CA ASN A 68 -4.16 -4.36 7.00
C ASN A 68 -3.45 -4.60 5.66
N PHE A 69 -2.15 -4.34 5.59
CA PHE A 69 -1.34 -4.78 4.45
C PHE A 69 -0.73 -6.16 4.73
N GLY A 70 -0.59 -6.97 3.69
CA GLY A 70 0.14 -8.23 3.73
C GLY A 70 1.06 -8.37 2.52
N TYR A 71 1.96 -9.36 2.56
CA TYR A 71 2.78 -9.72 1.41
C TYR A 71 2.80 -11.23 1.17
N LEU A 72 3.03 -11.64 -0.08
CA LEU A 72 3.08 -13.04 -0.48
C LEU A 72 4.40 -13.71 -0.09
N LYS A 73 4.36 -14.75 0.76
CA LYS A 73 5.54 -15.58 1.11
C LYS A 73 5.99 -16.51 -0.01
N LYS A 74 5.12 -16.83 -0.96
CA LYS A 74 5.38 -17.62 -2.18
C LYS A 74 4.40 -17.22 -3.28
N ASP A 75 4.73 -17.57 -4.52
CA ASP A 75 3.77 -17.53 -5.65
C ASP A 75 2.48 -18.27 -5.25
N SER A 76 1.34 -17.66 -5.54
CA SER A 76 0.03 -18.11 -5.06
C SER A 76 -1.06 -17.88 -6.09
N ASP A 77 -2.01 -18.80 -6.16
CA ASP A 77 -3.26 -18.62 -6.89
C ASP A 77 -4.17 -17.63 -6.15
N ILE A 78 -4.89 -16.80 -6.91
CA ILE A 78 -6.01 -16.00 -6.44
C ILE A 78 -7.27 -16.74 -6.83
N LEU A 79 -8.09 -17.11 -5.84
CA LEU A 79 -9.35 -17.81 -6.06
C LEU A 79 -10.53 -16.84 -6.18
N GLY A 80 -11.52 -17.23 -6.98
CA GLY A 80 -12.83 -16.61 -6.95
C GLY A 80 -13.50 -16.77 -5.57
N ILE A 81 -14.45 -15.89 -5.24
CA ILE A 81 -15.09 -15.83 -3.91
C ILE A 81 -15.79 -17.14 -3.52
N LYS A 82 -16.26 -17.91 -4.50
CA LYS A 82 -16.88 -19.23 -4.32
C LYS A 82 -15.86 -20.38 -4.12
N GLN A 83 -14.55 -20.11 -4.26
CA GLN A 83 -13.46 -21.09 -4.16
C GLN A 83 -13.52 -22.24 -5.19
N ASP A 84 -14.26 -22.02 -6.29
CA ASP A 84 -14.48 -22.98 -7.39
C ASP A 84 -13.53 -22.78 -8.58
N GLU A 85 -12.94 -21.59 -8.74
CA GLU A 85 -12.01 -21.25 -9.82
C GLU A 85 -10.78 -20.46 -9.35
N VAL A 86 -9.65 -20.66 -10.02
CA VAL A 86 -8.49 -19.75 -9.99
C VAL A 86 -8.75 -18.64 -10.99
N ILE A 87 -8.80 -17.39 -10.53
CA ILE A 87 -9.07 -16.21 -11.38
C ILE A 87 -7.78 -15.52 -11.85
N ASP A 88 -6.70 -15.64 -11.09
CA ASP A 88 -5.38 -15.06 -11.41
C ASP A 88 -4.27 -15.72 -10.55
N THR A 89 -3.01 -15.34 -10.75
CA THR A 89 -1.87 -15.74 -9.93
C THR A 89 -1.01 -14.55 -9.53
N ILE A 90 -0.57 -14.49 -8.27
CA ILE A 90 0.27 -13.42 -7.74
C ILE A 90 1.64 -13.95 -7.31
N LYS A 91 2.69 -13.16 -7.59
CA LYS A 91 4.08 -13.52 -7.31
C LYS A 91 4.47 -13.28 -5.86
N ARG A 92 5.47 -14.05 -5.41
CA ARG A 92 6.12 -13.84 -4.11
C ARG A 92 6.59 -12.38 -3.95
N TYR A 93 6.46 -11.87 -2.72
CA TYR A 93 6.80 -10.52 -2.26
C TYR A 93 5.90 -9.38 -2.74
N GLN A 94 4.96 -9.63 -3.65
CA GLN A 94 3.92 -8.65 -3.97
C GLN A 94 3.12 -8.27 -2.71
N LYS A 95 2.77 -6.98 -2.58
CA LYS A 95 1.92 -6.46 -1.51
C LYS A 95 0.44 -6.69 -1.86
N VAL A 96 -0.39 -6.90 -0.85
CA VAL A 96 -1.85 -6.94 -0.96
C VAL A 96 -2.50 -6.17 0.19
N THR A 97 -3.64 -5.54 -0.09
CA THR A 97 -4.53 -5.02 0.96
C THR A 97 -5.43 -6.16 1.42
N VAL A 98 -5.38 -6.50 2.71
CA VAL A 98 -6.25 -7.49 3.34
C VAL A 98 -7.55 -6.80 3.76
N ILE A 99 -8.65 -7.20 3.10
CA ILE A 99 -9.98 -6.61 3.26
C ILE A 99 -10.79 -7.35 4.32
N ASN A 100 -10.74 -8.69 4.32
CA ASN A 100 -11.47 -9.50 5.29
C ASN A 100 -10.81 -10.87 5.49
N GLU A 101 -11.20 -11.57 6.56
CA GLU A 101 -10.80 -12.94 6.87
C GLU A 101 -11.99 -13.89 6.73
N ILE A 102 -11.87 -14.92 5.89
CA ILE A 102 -12.89 -15.97 5.79
C ILE A 102 -12.25 -17.35 5.90
N ASN A 103 -12.54 -18.06 6.99
CA ASN A 103 -12.00 -19.39 7.30
C ASN A 103 -10.45 -19.38 7.20
N ASN A 104 -9.90 -20.16 6.27
CA ASN A 104 -8.46 -20.29 6.02
C ASN A 104 -7.93 -19.32 4.94
N TYR A 105 -8.72 -18.34 4.49
CA TYR A 105 -8.38 -17.40 3.44
C TYR A 105 -8.44 -15.95 3.93
N TYR A 106 -7.59 -15.11 3.34
CA TYR A 106 -7.79 -13.66 3.29
C TYR A 106 -8.55 -13.31 2.01
N TYR A 107 -9.57 -12.46 2.12
CA TYR A 107 -10.09 -11.72 0.97
C TYR A 107 -9.24 -10.47 0.80
N VAL A 108 -8.66 -10.30 -0.38
CA VAL A 108 -7.63 -9.29 -0.64
C VAL A 108 -7.90 -8.50 -1.91
N GLN A 109 -7.31 -7.31 -1.97
CA GLN A 109 -7.08 -6.55 -3.19
C GLN A 109 -5.59 -6.50 -3.49
N THR A 110 -5.23 -6.85 -4.72
CA THR A 110 -3.88 -6.67 -5.28
C THR A 110 -3.69 -5.24 -5.81
N GLU A 111 -2.45 -4.85 -6.11
CA GLU A 111 -2.15 -3.47 -6.54
C GLU A 111 -2.73 -3.13 -7.93
N ASP A 112 -2.87 -4.12 -8.83
CA ASP A 112 -3.59 -4.00 -10.11
C ASP A 112 -5.14 -4.03 -9.96
N SER A 113 -5.62 -4.07 -8.71
CA SER A 113 -7.02 -4.11 -8.29
C SER A 113 -7.80 -5.37 -8.66
N THR A 114 -7.11 -6.52 -8.70
CA THR A 114 -7.76 -7.84 -8.68
C THR A 114 -8.23 -8.15 -7.26
N LEU A 115 -9.46 -8.64 -7.14
CA LEU A 115 -10.12 -8.99 -5.88
C LEU A 115 -10.36 -10.48 -5.81
N GLY A 116 -9.93 -11.14 -4.73
CA GLY A 116 -10.11 -12.58 -4.58
C GLY A 116 -9.61 -13.13 -3.25
N LEU A 117 -9.62 -14.46 -3.15
CA LEU A 117 -9.20 -15.20 -1.95
C LEU A 117 -7.80 -15.78 -2.11
N ILE A 118 -6.96 -15.61 -1.08
CA ILE A 118 -5.63 -16.21 -0.99
C ILE A 118 -5.51 -16.93 0.36
N SER A 119 -4.91 -18.13 0.37
CA SER A 119 -4.72 -18.90 1.62
C SER A 119 -3.93 -18.09 2.65
N LYS A 120 -4.39 -18.04 3.90
CA LYS A 120 -3.73 -17.32 5.00
C LYS A 120 -2.30 -17.81 5.23
N GLU A 121 -2.01 -19.08 4.94
CA GLU A 121 -0.66 -19.64 5.07
C GLU A 121 0.33 -19.00 4.07
N ASN A 122 -0.16 -18.44 2.96
CA ASN A 122 0.64 -17.85 1.89
C ASN A 122 0.95 -16.37 2.15
N ILE A 123 0.12 -15.67 2.92
CA ILE A 123 0.29 -14.25 3.27
C ILE A 123 0.93 -14.11 4.65
N GLU A 124 1.77 -13.11 4.82
CA GLU A 124 2.20 -12.61 6.12
C GLU A 124 1.77 -11.14 6.23
N ILE A 125 1.09 -10.81 7.32
CA ILE A 125 0.63 -9.44 7.60
C ILE A 125 1.87 -8.58 7.90
N LEU A 126 1.94 -7.41 7.25
CA LEU A 126 2.98 -6.43 7.47
C LEU A 126 2.70 -5.67 8.78
N PRO A 127 3.74 -5.30 9.55
CA PRO A 127 3.55 -4.48 10.74
C PRO A 127 3.13 -3.07 10.35
N ASP A 128 2.40 -2.37 11.22
CA ASP A 128 1.82 -1.05 10.94
C ASP A 128 2.85 0.00 10.49
N LEU A 129 4.13 -0.18 10.83
CA LEU A 129 5.28 0.62 10.39
C LEU A 129 6.25 -0.21 9.53
N PHE A 130 6.25 0.04 8.22
CA PHE A 130 7.18 -0.56 7.27
C PHE A 130 7.55 0.42 6.14
N VAL A 131 8.65 0.11 5.45
CA VAL A 131 9.04 0.75 4.19
C VAL A 131 8.77 -0.22 3.05
N GLU A 132 8.29 0.29 1.94
CA GLU A 132 8.13 -0.43 0.69
C GLU A 132 9.04 0.18 -0.39
N VAL A 133 9.57 -0.68 -1.24
CA VAL A 133 10.34 -0.31 -2.44
C VAL A 133 9.74 -1.08 -3.62
N ASP A 134 9.04 -0.36 -4.48
CA ASP A 134 8.54 -0.88 -5.75
C ASP A 134 9.59 -0.65 -6.83
N ILE A 135 10.13 -1.74 -7.40
CA ILE A 135 11.12 -1.70 -8.47
C ILE A 135 10.47 -1.45 -9.85
N THR A 136 9.20 -1.82 -10.05
CA THR A 136 8.48 -1.60 -11.31
C THR A 136 8.15 -0.12 -11.48
N ASP A 137 7.53 0.50 -10.48
CA ASP A 137 7.17 1.92 -10.50
C ASP A 137 8.33 2.86 -10.12
N GLN A 138 9.44 2.30 -9.59
CA GLN A 138 10.58 3.04 -9.05
C GLN A 138 10.17 4.02 -7.94
N MET A 139 9.39 3.52 -6.99
CA MET A 139 8.84 4.29 -5.88
C MET A 139 9.28 3.70 -4.53
N VAL A 140 9.40 4.57 -3.53
CA VAL A 140 9.54 4.22 -2.12
C VAL A 140 8.34 4.76 -1.37
N TYR A 141 7.73 3.90 -0.56
CA TYR A 141 6.62 4.26 0.31
C TYR A 141 6.98 4.01 1.78
N LEU A 142 6.44 4.84 2.66
CA LEU A 142 6.50 4.67 4.11
C LEU A 142 5.08 4.60 4.65
N TYR A 143 4.80 3.50 5.35
CA TYR A 143 3.54 3.31 6.04
C TYR A 143 3.74 3.43 7.54
N LYS A 144 2.72 3.94 8.24
CA LYS A 144 2.66 4.03 9.70
C LYS A 144 1.20 3.95 10.11
N ASN A 145 0.88 3.15 11.12
CA ASN A 145 -0.51 2.93 11.57
C ASN A 145 -1.42 2.47 10.41
N ASN A 146 -0.91 1.62 9.50
CA ASN A 146 -1.59 1.20 8.26
C ASN A 146 -1.98 2.34 7.28
N GLU A 147 -1.51 3.58 7.50
CA GLU A 147 -1.69 4.70 6.57
C GLU A 147 -0.41 4.98 5.76
N LEU A 148 -0.59 5.46 4.52
CA LEU A 148 0.51 5.94 3.69
C LEU A 148 0.98 7.32 4.15
N VAL A 149 2.14 7.40 4.79
CA VAL A 149 2.73 8.65 5.30
C VAL A 149 3.52 9.39 4.24
N LEU A 150 4.22 8.65 3.38
CA LEU A 150 5.07 9.23 2.34
C LEU A 150 5.15 8.30 1.12
N ALA A 151 5.09 8.90 -0.06
CA ALA A 151 5.46 8.30 -1.34
C ALA A 151 6.56 9.17 -2.00
N SER A 152 7.59 8.56 -2.58
CA SER A 152 8.67 9.30 -3.25
C SER A 152 9.27 8.51 -4.41
N PRO A 153 9.56 9.14 -5.56
CA PRO A 153 10.30 8.48 -6.63
C PRO A 153 11.73 8.16 -6.17
N CYS A 154 12.26 7.03 -6.62
CA CYS A 154 13.60 6.57 -6.29
C CYS A 154 14.37 6.14 -7.55
N VAL A 155 15.63 5.72 -7.40
CA VAL A 155 16.34 4.96 -8.42
C VAL A 155 17.04 3.79 -7.75
N THR A 156 16.49 2.60 -8.00
CA THR A 156 17.02 1.33 -7.49
C THR A 156 18.28 0.89 -8.24
N GLY A 157 18.78 -0.30 -7.93
CA GLY A 157 19.89 -0.97 -8.58
C GLY A 157 19.73 -1.08 -10.10
N MET A 158 20.85 -0.95 -10.82
CA MET A 158 20.80 -1.00 -12.29
C MET A 158 20.38 -2.38 -12.79
N ASN A 159 19.30 -2.43 -13.56
CA ASN A 159 18.66 -3.65 -14.03
C ASN A 159 19.62 -4.58 -14.80
N ASN A 160 19.59 -5.88 -14.50
CA ASN A 160 20.46 -6.92 -15.07
C ASN A 160 21.98 -6.69 -14.87
N LYS A 161 22.39 -5.98 -13.81
CA LYS A 161 23.82 -5.70 -13.55
C LYS A 161 24.13 -5.45 -12.07
N HIS A 162 23.33 -4.64 -11.40
CA HIS A 162 23.49 -4.27 -9.98
C HIS A 162 22.12 -4.20 -9.30
N ASP A 163 21.24 -5.14 -9.60
CA ASP A 163 19.84 -5.15 -9.20
C ASP A 163 19.65 -5.02 -7.68
N THR A 164 18.67 -4.21 -7.26
CA THR A 164 18.19 -4.24 -5.87
C THR A 164 17.48 -5.58 -5.67
N ARG A 165 17.90 -6.34 -4.66
CA ARG A 165 17.34 -7.67 -4.41
C ARG A 165 15.91 -7.56 -3.90
N ILE A 166 15.00 -8.25 -4.57
CA ILE A 166 13.62 -8.46 -4.13
C ILE A 166 13.64 -9.30 -2.84
N GLY A 167 12.82 -8.93 -1.86
CA GLY A 167 12.72 -9.64 -0.59
C GLY A 167 12.09 -8.84 0.55
N TYR A 168 11.98 -9.49 1.71
CA TYR A 168 11.43 -8.89 2.92
C TYR A 168 12.50 -8.79 4.00
N PHE A 169 13.05 -7.58 4.16
CA PHE A 169 14.26 -7.28 4.93
C PHE A 169 13.97 -6.47 6.20
N SER A 170 15.04 -6.07 6.89
CA SER A 170 14.99 -5.27 8.12
C SER A 170 16.11 -4.24 8.12
N ILE A 171 15.82 -2.97 8.44
CA ILE A 171 16.86 -1.95 8.65
C ILE A 171 17.83 -2.42 9.75
N LYS A 172 19.10 -2.59 9.41
CA LYS A 172 20.13 -3.19 10.28
C LYS A 172 20.69 -2.20 11.30
N TYR A 173 20.83 -0.95 10.87
CA TYR A 173 21.20 0.21 11.69
C TYR A 173 20.82 1.50 10.92
N LYS A 174 21.05 2.64 11.55
CA LYS A 174 20.85 3.98 10.98
C LYS A 174 22.14 4.78 11.21
N GLN A 175 22.60 5.52 10.20
CA GLN A 175 23.79 6.36 10.32
C GLN A 175 23.61 7.66 9.54
N THR A 176 24.17 8.77 10.03
CA THR A 176 24.20 10.06 9.33
C THR A 176 25.61 10.42 8.87
N ASN A 177 25.70 11.33 7.90
CA ASN A 177 26.93 12.00 7.45
C ASN A 177 28.10 11.03 7.19
N THR A 178 27.87 10.03 6.35
CA THR A 178 28.79 8.90 6.13
C THR A 178 29.19 8.75 4.67
N TYR A 179 30.22 7.94 4.40
CA TYR A 179 30.67 7.62 3.06
C TYR A 179 30.39 6.16 2.72
N LEU A 180 29.50 5.94 1.74
CA LEU A 180 29.28 4.63 1.14
C LEU A 180 30.43 4.33 0.18
N THR A 181 31.11 3.21 0.38
CA THR A 181 32.32 2.84 -0.37
C THR A 181 32.14 1.46 -1.00
N GLY A 182 32.49 1.35 -2.28
CA GLY A 182 32.49 0.08 -3.02
C GLY A 182 33.51 0.10 -4.15
N PRO A 183 33.53 -0.93 -5.02
CA PRO A 183 34.49 -1.02 -6.11
C PRO A 183 34.43 0.21 -7.03
N GLY A 184 35.44 1.07 -6.96
CA GLY A 184 35.55 2.28 -7.79
C GLY A 184 34.72 3.49 -7.35
N TYR A 185 34.06 3.47 -6.18
CA TYR A 185 33.29 4.65 -5.71
C TYR A 185 33.41 4.90 -4.20
N ARG A 186 33.27 6.17 -3.81
CA ARG A 186 33.14 6.65 -2.43
C ARG A 186 32.21 7.86 -2.39
N SER A 187 30.93 7.63 -2.07
CA SER A 187 29.87 8.64 -2.11
C SER A 187 29.50 9.10 -0.71
N TYR A 188 29.49 10.42 -0.47
CA TYR A 188 28.95 10.99 0.77
C TYR A 188 27.41 10.93 0.76
N VAL A 189 26.81 10.56 1.87
CA VAL A 189 25.35 10.58 2.10
C VAL A 189 25.04 11.15 3.48
N ASN A 190 23.97 11.91 3.58
CA ASN A 190 23.51 12.51 4.84
C ASN A 190 22.78 11.49 5.73
N TYR A 191 22.10 10.51 5.14
CA TYR A 191 21.30 9.49 5.82
C TYR A 191 21.52 8.12 5.18
N TRP A 192 21.81 7.10 6.00
CA TRP A 192 22.07 5.74 5.56
C TRP A 192 21.27 4.71 6.38
N MET A 193 20.53 3.86 5.66
CA MET A 193 19.65 2.82 6.21
C MET A 193 19.85 1.48 5.46
N PRO A 194 20.91 0.72 5.78
CA PRO A 194 21.15 -0.60 5.19
C PRO A 194 20.09 -1.60 5.65
N PHE A 195 19.54 -2.38 4.73
CA PHE A 195 18.63 -3.49 5.02
C PHE A 195 19.13 -4.85 4.53
N ASP A 196 20.01 -4.89 3.53
CA ASP A 196 20.44 -6.14 2.88
C ASP A 196 21.91 -6.14 2.42
N GLY A 197 22.82 -6.64 3.25
CA GLY A 197 24.16 -7.06 2.80
C GLY A 197 25.00 -6.00 2.07
N GLY A 198 24.84 -4.72 2.40
CA GLY A 198 25.47 -3.58 1.71
C GLY A 198 24.51 -2.73 0.87
N ILE A 199 23.30 -3.21 0.61
CA ILE A 199 22.18 -2.47 0.03
C ILE A 199 21.38 -1.78 1.14
N GLY A 200 20.95 -0.54 0.87
CA GLY A 200 20.10 0.26 1.76
C GLY A 200 19.45 1.45 1.06
N LEU A 201 18.62 2.18 1.81
CA LEU A 201 18.10 3.49 1.40
C LEU A 201 19.10 4.59 1.81
N HIS A 202 19.31 5.57 0.93
CA HIS A 202 20.06 6.79 1.23
C HIS A 202 19.70 7.94 0.27
N ASP A 203 20.07 9.15 0.67
CA ASP A 203 20.00 10.34 -0.18
C ASP A 203 21.03 10.27 -1.31
N ALA A 204 20.71 10.88 -2.45
CA ALA A 204 21.55 10.85 -3.65
C ALA A 204 21.69 12.20 -4.36
N ASP A 205 21.18 13.28 -3.76
CA ASP A 205 21.07 14.62 -4.35
C ASP A 205 22.44 15.24 -4.67
N GLY A 206 23.52 14.74 -4.04
CA GLY A 206 24.90 15.11 -4.36
C GLY A 206 25.37 14.68 -5.75
N TRP A 207 24.67 13.76 -6.43
CA TRP A 207 25.00 13.33 -7.80
C TRP A 207 23.78 13.05 -8.71
N ARG A 208 22.58 12.86 -8.16
CA ARG A 208 21.32 12.74 -8.92
C ARG A 208 20.56 14.05 -8.97
N LYS A 209 20.00 14.34 -10.13
CA LYS A 209 19.04 15.43 -10.37
C LYS A 209 17.61 14.93 -10.60
N ASN A 210 17.46 13.68 -11.06
CA ASN A 210 16.19 13.06 -11.45
C ASN A 210 16.07 11.68 -10.79
N TYR A 211 14.82 11.30 -10.50
CA TYR A 211 14.42 10.04 -9.86
C TYR A 211 13.16 9.49 -10.54
N GLY A 212 12.85 8.21 -10.34
CA GLY A 212 11.69 7.51 -10.91
C GLY A 212 11.87 7.05 -12.35
N GLY A 213 10.84 6.38 -12.89
CA GLY A 213 10.75 5.94 -14.27
C GLY A 213 11.90 5.02 -14.71
N GLU A 214 12.25 5.01 -16.00
CA GLU A 214 13.20 4.05 -16.57
C GLU A 214 14.69 4.29 -16.21
N ILE A 215 15.01 5.22 -15.30
CA ILE A 215 16.40 5.59 -15.00
C ILE A 215 17.23 4.37 -14.54
N TYR A 216 16.62 3.46 -13.78
CA TYR A 216 17.28 2.24 -13.30
C TYR A 216 17.71 1.27 -14.42
N LEU A 217 17.10 1.34 -15.61
CA LEU A 217 17.46 0.46 -16.74
C LEU A 217 18.84 0.75 -17.34
N LYS A 218 19.33 1.99 -17.23
CA LYS A 218 20.57 2.45 -17.90
C LYS A 218 21.53 3.21 -16.99
N ASN A 219 21.02 3.77 -15.89
CA ASN A 219 21.78 4.60 -14.95
C ASN A 219 21.21 4.40 -13.53
N GLY A 220 21.05 3.14 -13.13
CA GLY A 220 20.66 2.75 -11.78
C GLY A 220 21.78 2.89 -10.75
N SER A 221 21.54 2.42 -9.54
CA SER A 221 22.54 2.36 -8.47
C SER A 221 23.42 1.10 -8.55
N HIS A 222 24.32 0.92 -7.58
CA HIS A 222 25.03 -0.35 -7.33
C HIS A 222 24.26 -1.30 -6.39
N GLY A 223 22.93 -1.24 -6.39
CA GLY A 223 22.00 -2.07 -5.58
C GLY A 223 21.19 -1.28 -4.54
N CYS A 224 21.72 -0.16 -4.03
CA CYS A 224 21.02 0.74 -3.12
C CYS A 224 19.76 1.41 -3.72
N VAL A 225 18.89 1.93 -2.87
CA VAL A 225 17.71 2.68 -3.28
C VAL A 225 18.01 4.17 -3.12
N ASN A 226 18.41 4.83 -4.21
CA ASN A 226 18.67 6.27 -4.22
C ASN A 226 17.33 7.01 -4.13
N THR A 227 17.12 7.84 -3.12
CA THR A 227 15.84 8.54 -2.92
C THR A 227 16.12 10.02 -2.64
N PRO A 228 15.23 10.97 -2.99
CA PRO A 228 15.42 12.39 -2.69
C PRO A 228 15.64 12.63 -1.20
N GLY A 229 16.62 13.47 -0.85
CA GLY A 229 17.07 13.63 0.54
C GLY A 229 16.01 14.12 1.52
N VAL A 230 15.00 14.85 1.03
CA VAL A 230 13.81 15.23 1.83
C VAL A 230 13.04 13.99 2.28
N ALA A 231 12.78 13.06 1.36
CA ALA A 231 12.04 11.83 1.65
C ALA A 231 12.87 10.84 2.50
N VAL A 232 14.16 10.70 2.20
CA VAL A 232 15.06 9.86 3.01
C VAL A 232 15.16 10.37 4.44
N LYS A 233 15.21 11.70 4.64
CA LYS A 233 15.21 12.31 5.97
C LYS A 233 13.94 11.96 6.74
N GLU A 234 12.77 12.01 6.10
CA GLU A 234 11.51 11.69 6.76
C GLU A 234 11.44 10.21 7.15
N ILE A 235 11.74 9.30 6.22
CA ILE A 235 11.88 7.86 6.49
C ILE A 235 12.88 7.65 7.65
N PHE A 236 14.06 8.28 7.59
CA PHE A 236 15.08 8.18 8.62
C PHE A 236 14.59 8.68 9.99
N ASN A 237 13.75 9.70 10.06
CA ASN A 237 13.22 10.17 11.34
C ASN A 237 12.15 9.22 11.90
N THR A 238 11.30 8.64 11.04
CA THR A 238 10.20 7.75 11.46
C THR A 238 10.66 6.34 11.82
N VAL A 239 11.56 5.73 11.05
CA VAL A 239 11.92 4.30 11.20
C VAL A 239 13.00 4.05 12.26
N SER A 240 13.13 2.81 12.70
CA SER A 240 14.17 2.39 13.65
C SER A 240 14.93 1.15 13.16
N LYS A 241 15.96 0.72 13.91
CA LYS A 241 16.61 -0.57 13.67
C LYS A 241 15.58 -1.69 13.88
N GLY A 242 15.41 -2.55 12.88
CA GLY A 242 14.42 -3.62 12.88
C GLY A 242 13.18 -3.33 12.05
N THR A 243 12.88 -2.05 11.74
CA THR A 243 11.77 -1.70 10.84
C THR A 243 11.91 -2.45 9.52
N ARG A 244 10.79 -3.01 9.06
CA ARG A 244 10.75 -3.92 7.92
C ARG A 244 10.83 -3.15 6.61
N VAL A 245 11.46 -3.76 5.61
CA VAL A 245 11.55 -3.22 4.25
C VAL A 245 11.08 -4.30 3.29
N LEU A 246 9.93 -4.10 2.65
CA LEU A 246 9.46 -4.94 1.55
C LEU A 246 10.02 -4.38 0.24
N VAL A 247 10.71 -5.22 -0.54
CA VAL A 247 11.21 -4.88 -1.87
C VAL A 247 10.59 -5.84 -2.86
N HIS A 248 9.84 -5.34 -3.83
CA HIS A 248 9.11 -6.14 -4.81
C HIS A 248 9.17 -5.54 -6.22
N LYS A 249 8.53 -6.21 -7.18
CA LYS A 249 8.51 -5.88 -8.60
C LYS A 249 7.28 -6.49 -9.27
#